data_AF-A0AAJ2A8Q3-F1
#
_entry.id   AF-A0AAJ2A8Q3-F1
#
_cell.length_a   1.000
_cell.length_b   1.000
_cell.length_c   1.000
_cell.angle_alpha   90.00
_cell.angle_beta   90.00
_cell.angle_gamma   90.00
#
_symmetry.space_group_name_H-M   'P 1'
#
loop_
_entity.id
_entity.type
_entity.pdbx_description
1 polymer ?
#
loop_
_entity_poly.entity_id
_entity_poly.type
_entity_poly.pdbx_seq_one_letter_code
_entity_poly.pdbx_strand_id
1 'polypeptide(L)' 'MGKYTEQAKLAAVKDYCAGHHGLKVVARRHGINVESLRRWAALYRV' A
#
# COMPACT_ATOMS: atom_id res chain seq x y z
N MET A 1 2.56 15.39 -10.90
CA MET A 1 3.31 14.11 -10.90
C MET A 1 3.20 13.50 -9.51
N GLY A 2 2.87 12.21 -9.45
CA GLY A 2 2.33 11.55 -8.26
C GLY A 2 3.25 11.62 -7.04
N LYS A 3 2.69 11.95 -5.88
CA LYS A 3 3.35 11.90 -4.56
C LYS A 3 3.98 10.54 -4.23
N TYR A 4 3.65 9.48 -4.97
CA TYR A 4 4.18 8.13 -4.77
C TYR A 4 4.58 7.53 -6.11
N THR A 5 5.79 6.97 -6.15
CA THR A 5 6.26 6.18 -7.29
C THR A 5 5.49 4.88 -7.42
N GLU A 6 5.42 4.32 -8.62
CA GLU A 6 4.78 3.01 -8.85
C GLU A 6 5.45 1.89 -8.03
N GLN A 7 6.78 1.99 -7.83
CA GLN A 7 7.51 1.09 -6.94
C GLN A 7 7.00 1.15 -5.49
N ALA A 8 6.71 2.35 -4.97
CA ALA A 8 6.17 2.49 -3.61
C ALA A 8 4.77 1.88 -3.48
N LYS A 9 3.92 2.03 -4.52
CA LYS A 9 2.61 1.37 -4.59
C LYS A 9 2.76 -0.15 -4.56
N LEU A 10 3.59 -0.69 -5.43
CA LEU A 10 3.80 -2.13 -5.56
C LEU A 10 4.39 -2.73 -4.29
N ALA A 11 5.38 -2.08 -3.68
CA ALA A 11 5.98 -2.52 -2.43
C ALA A 11 4.94 -2.60 -1.31
N ALA A 12 4.11 -1.56 -1.15
CA ALA A 12 3.11 -1.54 -0.09
C ALA A 12 1.96 -2.53 -0.31
N VAL A 13 1.48 -2.71 -1.56
CA VAL A 13 0.45 -3.71 -1.85
C VAL A 13 0.99 -5.13 -1.67
N LYS A 14 2.25 -5.40 -2.02
CA LYS A 14 2.91 -6.69 -1.76
C LYS A 14 3.09 -6.96 -0.27
N ASP A 15 3.56 -5.97 0.50
CA ASP A 15 3.76 -6.09 1.96
C ASP A 15 2.40 -6.31 2.68
N TYR A 16 1.33 -5.66 2.20
CA TYR A 16 -0.04 -5.92 2.64
C TYR A 16 -0.54 -7.32 2.26
N CYS A 17 -0.29 -7.77 1.02
CA CYS A 17 -0.71 -9.09 0.52
C CYS A 17 0.03 -10.24 1.21
N ALA A 18 1.27 -10.02 1.66
CA ALA A 18 2.03 -10.96 2.47
C ALA A 18 1.35 -11.27 3.83
N GLY A 19 0.30 -10.54 4.22
CA GLY A 19 -0.57 -10.89 5.34
C GLY A 19 0.03 -10.68 6.73
N HIS A 20 1.29 -10.25 6.81
CA HIS A 20 1.99 -10.08 8.09
C HIS A 20 1.53 -8.84 8.88
N HIS A 21 0.99 -7.82 8.22
CA HIS A 21 0.69 -6.54 8.86
C HIS A 21 -0.58 -5.89 8.28
N GLY A 22 -1.38 -5.26 9.14
CA GLY A 22 -2.57 -4.51 8.71
C GLY A 22 -2.22 -3.22 7.95
N LEU A 23 -3.20 -2.69 7.19
CA LEU A 23 -3.05 -1.49 6.33
C LEU A 23 -2.34 -0.31 7.01
N LYS A 24 -2.65 -0.02 8.29
CA LYS A 24 -2.02 1.08 9.03
C LYS A 24 -0.51 0.89 9.23
N VAL A 25 -0.07 -0.34 9.48
CA VAL A 25 1.34 -0.64 9.76
C VAL A 25 2.16 -0.59 8.48
N VAL A 26 1.64 -1.19 7.40
CA VAL A 26 2.24 -1.15 6.07
C VAL A 26 2.33 0.31 5.58
N ALA A 27 1.26 1.08 5.72
CA ALA A 27 1.24 2.49 5.35
C ALA A 27 2.31 3.31 6.09
N ARG A 28 2.44 3.14 7.40
CA ARG A 28 3.47 3.82 8.21
C ARG A 28 4.89 3.40 7.81
N ARG A 29 5.11 2.09 7.56
CA ARG A 29 6.41 1.56 7.14
C ARG A 29 6.87 2.13 5.80
N HIS A 30 5.93 2.31 4.87
CA HIS A 30 6.22 2.84 3.54
C HIS A 30 6.06 4.36 3.43
N GLY A 31 5.70 5.06 4.52
CA GLY A 31 5.46 6.50 4.52
C GLY A 31 4.31 6.94 3.60
N ILE A 32 3.38 6.04 3.33
CA ILE A 32 2.23 6.28 2.45
C ILE A 32 0.96 6.49 3.26
N ASN A 33 0.00 7.19 2.67
CA ASN A 33 -1.28 7.39 3.34
C ASN A 33 -2.11 6.09 3.36
N VAL A 34 -2.69 5.76 4.52
CA VAL A 34 -3.48 4.53 4.73
C VAL A 34 -4.64 4.44 3.72
N GLU A 35 -5.27 5.57 3.42
CA GLU A 35 -6.38 5.65 2.46
C GLU A 35 -5.93 5.34 1.03
N SER A 36 -4.71 5.78 0.64
CA SER A 36 -4.14 5.47 -0.67
C SER A 36 -3.86 3.98 -0.79
N LEU A 37 -3.26 3.38 0.25
CA LEU A 37 -3.01 1.95 0.30
C LEU A 37 -4.30 1.13 0.23
N ARG A 38 -5.33 1.53 0.98
CA ARG A 38 -6.65 0.88 0.96
C ARG A 38 -7.26 0.91 -0.45
N ARG A 39 -7.18 2.05 -1.13
CA ARG A 39 -7.71 2.20 -2.50
C ARG A 39 -6.93 1.33 -3.49
N TRP A 40 -5.60 1.22 -3.35
CA TRP A 40 -4.79 0.32 -4.19
C TRP A 40 -5.08 -1.14 -3.93
N ALA A 41 -5.19 -1.55 -2.67
CA ALA A 41 -5.55 -2.92 -2.30
C ALA A 41 -6.95 -3.31 -2.79
N ALA A 42 -7.91 -2.38 -2.78
CA ALA A 42 -9.24 -2.60 -3.33
C ALA A 42 -9.23 -2.75 -4.87
N LEU A 43 -8.40 -1.98 -5.57
CA LEU A 43 -8.24 -2.10 -7.03
C LEU A 43 -7.48 -3.37 -7.45
N TYR A 44 -6.60 -3.88 -6.59
CA TYR A 44 -5.78 -5.06 -6.88
C TYR A 44 -6.51 -6.39 -6.63
N ARG A 45 -7.62 -6.37 -5.88
CA ARG A 45 -8.45 -7.54 -5.60
C ARG A 45 -9.57 -7.62 -6.65
N VAL A 46 -9.22 -8.14 -7.83
CA VAL A 46 -10.18 -8.66 -8.84
C VAL A 46 -10.62 -10.05 -8.44
#